data_AF-A0A2N5E8G6-F1
#
_entry.id   AF-A0A2N5E8G6-F1
#
_cell.length_a   1.000
_cell.length_b   1.000
_cell.length_c   1.000
_cell.angle_alpha   90.00
_cell.angle_beta   90.00
_cell.angle_gamma   90.00
#
_symmetry.space_group_name_H-M   'P 1'
#
loop_
_entity.id
_entity.type
_entity.pdbx_description
1 polymer ?
#
loop_
_entity_poly.entity_id
_entity_poly.type
_entity_poly.pdbx_seq_one_letter_code
_entity_poly.pdbx_strand_id
1 'polypeptide(L)' 'MIVEKSIVFKTLITLIIYNLLLPLIILFFGVLWLYVLPQYWWGLMFFTIIAIIWFFPRITKRFEKFK' A
#
# COMPACT_ATOMS: atom_id res chain seq x y z
N MET A 1 30.70 1.48 -7.14
CA MET A 1 29.57 1.54 -8.11
C MET A 1 28.43 0.54 -7.85
N ILE A 2 28.65 -0.61 -7.19
CA ILE A 2 27.59 -1.62 -6.97
C ILE A 2 26.55 -1.19 -5.90
N VAL A 3 26.97 -0.43 -4.89
CA VAL A 3 26.10 0.02 -3.78
C VAL A 3 25.00 0.98 -4.27
N GLU A 4 25.35 1.92 -5.14
CA GLU A 4 24.43 2.93 -5.69
C GLU A 4 23.27 2.33 -6.48
N LYS A 5 23.57 1.30 -7.29
CA LYS A 5 22.57 0.60 -8.11
C LYS A 5 21.50 -0.09 -7.24
N SER A 6 21.91 -0.63 -6.09
CA SER A 6 20.99 -1.29 -5.15
C SER A 6 20.06 -0.32 -4.43
N ILE A 7 20.55 0.89 -4.13
CA ILE A 7 19.77 1.95 -3.48
C ILE A 7 18.73 2.50 -4.46
N VAL A 8 19.12 2.81 -5.70
CA VAL A 8 18.19 3.29 -6.74
C VAL A 8 17.13 2.23 -7.07
N PHE A 9 17.52 0.95 -7.14
CA PHE A 9 16.58 -0.15 -7.36
C PHE A 9 15.58 -0.32 -6.21
N LYS A 10 16.04 -0.23 -4.95
CA LYS A 10 15.14 -0.23 -3.78
C LYS A 10 14.20 0.97 -3.80
N THR A 11 14.68 2.16 -4.15
CA THR A 11 13.86 3.37 -4.23
C THR A 11 12.82 3.25 -5.34
N LEU A 12 13.18 2.75 -6.52
CA LEU A 12 12.24 2.50 -7.62
C LEU A 12 11.18 1.46 -7.25
N ILE A 13 11.57 0.36 -6.61
CA ILE A 13 10.61 -0.65 -6.11
C ILE A 13 9.69 -0.03 -5.06
N THR A 14 10.24 0.75 -4.13
CA THR A 14 9.44 1.43 -3.11
C THR A 14 8.47 2.42 -3.75
N LEU A 15 8.91 3.17 -4.77
CA LEU A 15 8.08 4.11 -5.50
C LEU A 15 6.97 3.39 -6.27
N ILE A 16 7.27 2.27 -6.94
CA ILE A 16 6.26 1.47 -7.66
C ILE A 16 5.26 0.87 -6.68
N ILE A 17 5.71 0.36 -5.53
CA ILE A 17 4.82 -0.17 -4.50
C ILE A 17 3.93 0.96 -3.95
N TYR A 18 4.49 2.12 -3.63
CA TYR A 18 3.74 3.23 -3.07
C TYR A 18 2.78 3.88 -4.08
N ASN A 19 3.19 4.00 -5.34
CA ASN A 19 2.45 4.77 -6.33
C ASN A 19 1.53 3.91 -7.20
N LEU A 20 1.76 2.59 -7.25
CA LEU A 20 0.97 1.65 -8.04
C LEU A 20 0.23 0.65 -7.16
N LEU A 21 0.88 0.05 -6.16
CA LEU A 21 0.25 -0.98 -5.33
C LEU A 21 -0.86 -0.39 -4.45
N LEU A 22 -0.64 0.77 -3.84
CA LEU A 22 -1.65 1.46 -3.02
C LEU A 22 -2.95 1.75 -3.78
N PRO A 23 -2.93 2.48 -4.91
CA PRO A 23 -4.16 2.74 -5.65
C PRO A 23 -4.77 1.47 -6.24
N LEU A 24 -3.95 0.49 -6.64
CA LEU A 24 -4.45 -0.80 -7.12
C LEU A 24 -5.19 -1.58 -6.03
N ILE A 25 -4.66 -1.61 -4.81
CA ILE A 25 -5.30 -2.21 -3.64
C ILE A 25 -6.62 -1.48 -3.34
N ILE A 26 -6.61 -0.15 -3.32
CA ILE A 26 -7.82 0.64 -3.05
C ILE A 26 -8.89 0.38 -4.11
N LEU A 27 -8.52 0.34 -5.40
CA LEU A 27 -9.45 0.02 -6.48
C LEU A 27 -9.98 -1.41 -6.36
N PHE A 28 -9.11 -2.38 -6.09
CA PHE A 28 -9.51 -3.78 -5.95
C PHE A 28 -10.49 -3.96 -4.79
N PHE A 29 -10.18 -3.42 -3.61
CA PHE A 29 -11.09 -3.44 -2.45
C PHE A 29 -12.35 -2.63 -2.71
N GLY A 30 -12.26 -1.48 -3.39
CA GLY A 30 -13.42 -0.68 -3.78
C GLY A 30 -14.41 -1.49 -4.63
N VAL A 31 -13.93 -2.19 -5.66
CA VAL A 31 -14.76 -3.06 -6.51
C VAL A 31 -15.27 -4.27 -5.73
N LEU A 32 -14.42 -4.89 -4.91
CA LEU A 32 -14.78 -6.04 -4.09
C LEU A 32 -15.92 -5.70 -3.12
N TRP A 33 -15.83 -4.56 -2.44
CA TRP A 33 -16.85 -4.10 -1.51
C TRP A 33 -18.15 -3.69 -2.22
N LEU A 34 -18.06 -3.09 -3.41
CA LEU A 34 -19.23 -2.81 -4.25
C LEU A 34 -19.97 -4.09 -4.64
N TYR A 35 -19.23 -5.16 -4.93
CA TYR A 35 -19.80 -6.43 -5.36
C TYR A 35 -20.38 -7.24 -4.19
N VAL A 36 -19.67 -7.30 -3.05
CA VAL A 36 -20.05 -8.14 -1.91
C VAL A 36 -21.11 -7.46 -1.03
N LEU A 37 -20.91 -6.19 -0.68
CA LEU A 37 -21.73 -5.46 0.30
C LEU A 37 -21.92 -4.00 -0.14
N PRO A 38 -22.69 -3.75 -1.23
CA PRO A 38 -22.84 -2.40 -1.80
C PRO A 38 -23.44 -1.39 -0.81
N GLN A 39 -24.31 -1.84 0.10
CA GLN A 39 -24.95 -0.99 1.11
C GLN A 39 -23.96 -0.43 2.15
N TYR A 40 -22.89 -1.18 2.45
CA TYR A 40 -21.86 -0.79 3.41
C TYR A 40 -20.55 -0.39 2.73
N TRP A 41 -20.55 -0.29 1.39
CA TRP A 41 -19.36 -0.03 0.58
C TRP A 41 -18.56 1.16 1.08
N TRP A 42 -19.25 2.26 1.39
CA TRP A 42 -18.63 3.50 1.84
C TRP A 42 -17.91 3.33 3.18
N GLY A 43 -18.55 2.65 4.14
CA GLY A 43 -17.96 2.38 5.46
C GLY A 43 -16.78 1.40 5.38
N LEU A 44 -16.91 0.36 4.56
CA LEU A 44 -15.86 -0.64 4.34
C LEU A 44 -14.65 -0.03 3.63
N MET A 45 -14.86 0.81 2.61
CA MET A 45 -13.81 1.64 1.99
C MET A 45 -13.06 2.47 3.02
N PHE A 46 -13.79 3.19 3.87
CA PHE A 46 -13.21 4.04 4.91
C PHE A 46 -12.37 3.23 5.89
N PHE A 47 -12.89 2.08 6.33
CA PHE A 47 -12.18 1.15 7.21
C PHE A 47 -10.92 0.59 6.56
N THR A 48 -10.98 0.25 5.27
CA THR A 48 -9.84 -0.27 4.51
C THR A 48 -8.74 0.80 4.39
N ILE A 49 -9.11 2.05 4.11
CA ILE A 49 -8.15 3.17 4.04
C ILE A 49 -7.48 3.40 5.39
N ILE A 50 -8.23 3.42 6.48
CA ILE A 50 -7.69 3.56 7.85
C ILE A 50 -6.74 2.39 8.17
N ALA A 51 -7.16 1.16 7.87
CA ALA A 51 -6.34 -0.03 8.09
C ALA A 51 -5.04 0.03 7.30
N ILE A 52 -5.09 0.45 6.04
CA ILE A 52 -3.91 0.65 5.18
C ILE A 52 -3.00 1.72 5.79
N ILE A 53 -3.52 2.91 6.10
CA ILE A 53 -2.74 4.01 6.69
C ILE A 53 -2.09 3.60 8.02
N TRP A 54 -2.72 2.73 8.81
CA TRP A 54 -2.14 2.22 10.05
C TRP A 54 -1.10 1.10 9.80
N PHE A 55 -1.37 0.18 8.86
CA PHE A 55 -0.44 -0.90 8.54
C PHE A 55 0.80 -0.42 7.80
N PHE A 56 0.67 0.57 6.92
CA PHE A 56 1.75 1.09 6.10
C PHE A 56 2.98 1.51 6.91
N PRO A 57 2.90 2.45 7.88
CA PRO A 57 4.05 2.84 8.68
C PRO A 57 4.59 1.68 9.53
N ARG A 58 3.76 0.69 9.87
CA ARG A 58 4.20 -0.51 10.60
C ARG A 58 5.08 -1.42 9.74
N ILE A 59 4.76 -1.55 8.46
CA ILE A 59 5.55 -2.29 7.48
C ILE A 59 6.83 -1.49 7.14
N THR A 60 6.70 -0.20 6.86
CA THR A 60 7.83 0.66 6.46
C THR A 60 8.86 0.81 7.57
N LYS A 61 8.44 0.94 8.85
CA LYS A 61 9.36 0.93 10.01
C LYS A 61 10.14 -0.38 10.14
N ARG A 62 9.58 -1.50 9.66
CA ARG A 62 10.27 -2.80 9.71
C ARG A 62 11.42 -2.86 8.70
N PHE A 63 11.32 -2.15 7.58
CA PHE A 63 12.41 -2.02 6.60
C PHE A 63 13.50 -1.05 7.05
N GLU A 64 13.15 -0.01 7.82
CA GLU A 64 14.13 0.92 8.42
C GLU A 64 15.06 0.23 9.42
N LYS A 65 14.58 -0.83 10.09
CA LYS A 65 15.39 -1.62 11.04
C LYS A 65 16.49 -2.49 10.39
N PHE A 66 16.58 -2.49 9.06
CA PHE A 66 17.63 -3.18 8.29
C PHE A 66 18.67 -2.21 7.69
N LYS A 67 18.69 -0.93 8.11
CA LYS A 67 19.75 0.00 7.76
C LYS A 67 20.89 -0.06 8.77
#